data_AF-A0A430HBR0-F1
#
_entry.id   AF-A0A430HBR0-F1
#
_cell.length_a   1.000
_cell.length_b   1.000
_cell.length_c   1.000
_cell.angle_alpha   90.00
_cell.angle_beta   90.00
_cell.angle_gamma   90.00
#
_symmetry.space_group_name_H-M   'P 1'
#
loop_
_entity.id
_entity.type
_entity.pdbx_description
1 polymer ?
#
loop_
_entity_poly.entity_id
_entity_poly.type
_entity_poly.pdbx_seq_one_letter_code
_entity_poly.pdbx_strand_id
1 'polypeptide(L)'
;MAGQNTPVSDDATHQQDPSDILENKLTQLQSLLSCCYGDWCEWFDAIGTKHRDNIMWIAADLATEAVELSQVLLKKVEAADESGAQGRTGEEGRGACGPAL
;
A
#
# COMPACT_ATOMS: atom_id res chain seq x y z
N MET A 1 16.16 -5.34 -43.65
CA MET A 1 16.77 -5.06 -42.34
C MET A 1 16.26 -3.67 -41.93
N ALA A 2 15.60 -3.41 -40.81
CA ALA A 2 15.22 -4.20 -39.63
C ALA A 2 13.82 -3.73 -39.19
N GLY A 3 13.04 -4.65 -38.61
CA GLY A 3 11.69 -4.36 -38.11
C GLY A 3 11.76 -3.38 -36.95
N GLN A 4 10.93 -2.34 -37.02
CA GLN A 4 10.69 -1.44 -35.90
C GLN A 4 9.85 -2.20 -34.87
N ASN A 5 10.54 -2.76 -33.89
CA ASN A 5 9.96 -3.21 -32.64
C ASN A 5 9.30 -2.01 -31.96
N THR A 6 7.98 -1.88 -32.18
CA THR A 6 7.09 -1.12 -31.29
C THR A 6 7.41 -1.55 -29.86
N PRO A 7 7.69 -0.62 -28.93
CA PRO A 7 7.63 -0.99 -27.53
C PRO A 7 6.23 -1.53 -27.30
N VAL A 8 6.15 -2.79 -26.90
CA VAL A 8 4.96 -3.31 -26.26
C VAL A 8 4.75 -2.36 -25.09
N SER A 9 3.72 -1.53 -25.19
CA SER A 9 3.17 -0.88 -24.01
C SER A 9 2.60 -2.06 -23.25
N ASP A 10 3.42 -2.66 -22.39
CA ASP A 10 2.95 -3.62 -21.41
C ASP A 10 1.77 -2.93 -20.74
N ASP A 11 0.60 -3.48 -21.05
CA ASP A 11 -0.70 -3.14 -20.53
C ASP A 11 -0.58 -3.28 -19.01
N ALA A 12 -0.06 -2.23 -18.37
CA ALA A 12 0.19 -2.15 -16.95
C ALA A 12 -1.13 -1.95 -16.19
N THR A 13 -2.19 -2.62 -16.64
CA THR A 13 -3.26 -3.10 -15.76
C THR A 13 -2.75 -4.29 -14.95
N HIS A 14 -1.55 -4.18 -14.37
CA HIS A 14 -1.33 -4.78 -13.08
C HIS A 14 -2.34 -4.09 -12.18
N GLN A 15 -3.39 -4.80 -11.79
CA GLN A 15 -4.24 -4.39 -10.67
C GLN A 15 -3.28 -4.18 -9.49
N GLN A 16 -2.80 -2.95 -9.30
CA GLN A 16 -1.81 -2.65 -8.27
C GLN A 16 -2.42 -3.07 -6.95
N ASP A 17 -1.70 -3.88 -6.17
CA ASP A 17 -2.21 -4.25 -4.86
C ASP A 17 -2.40 -2.97 -4.05
N PRO A 18 -3.44 -2.85 -3.22
CA PRO A 18 -3.61 -1.69 -2.35
C PRO A 18 -2.34 -1.35 -1.52
N SER A 19 -1.48 -2.34 -1.24
CA SER A 19 -0.16 -2.11 -0.62
C SER A 19 0.79 -1.32 -1.52
N ASP A 20 0.86 -1.67 -2.81
CA ASP A 20 1.72 -1.00 -3.79
C ASP A 20 1.25 0.45 -4.00
N ILE A 21 -0.07 0.65 -4.03
CA ILE A 21 -0.66 1.99 -4.15
C ILE A 21 -0.32 2.82 -2.90
N LEU A 22 -0.46 2.23 -1.71
CA LEU A 22 -0.12 2.89 -0.45
C LEU A 22 1.37 3.28 -0.39
N GLU A 23 2.27 2.37 -0.74
CA GLU A 23 3.71 2.62 -0.77
C GLU A 23 4.06 3.77 -1.73
N ASN A 24 3.45 3.77 -2.91
CA ASN A 24 3.64 4.83 -3.89
C ASN A 24 3.13 6.19 -3.39
N LYS A 25 1.97 6.23 -2.72
CA LYS A 25 1.41 7.48 -2.13
C LYS A 25 2.29 8.00 -0.99
N LEU A 26 2.77 7.12 -0.11
CA LEU A 26 3.69 7.49 0.97
C LEU A 26 5.03 8.00 0.43
N THR A 27 5.57 7.38 -0.62
CA THR A 27 6.80 7.82 -1.28
C THR A 27 6.64 9.22 -1.90
N GLN A 28 5.50 9.49 -2.53
CA GLN A 28 5.16 10.83 -3.04
C GLN A 28 5.08 11.86 -1.92
N LEU A 29 4.40 11.53 -0.82
CA LEU A 29 4.30 12.41 0.35
C LEU A 29 5.69 12.68 0.96
N GLN A 30 6.52 11.65 1.12
CA GLN A 30 7.88 11.79 1.65
C GLN A 30 8.74 12.67 0.74
N SER A 31 8.68 12.46 -0.58
CA SER A 31 9.43 13.25 -1.56
C SER A 31 9.02 14.72 -1.52
N LEU A 32 7.70 14.99 -1.43
CA LEU A 32 7.16 16.33 -1.32
C LEU A 32 7.65 17.03 -0.05
N LEU A 33 7.57 16.36 1.10
CA LEU A 33 8.02 16.91 2.39
C LEU A 33 9.53 17.11 2.44
N SER A 34 10.31 16.22 1.83
CA SER A 34 11.77 16.35 1.73
C SER A 34 12.16 17.56 0.89
N CYS A 35 11.38 17.92 -0.12
CA CYS A 35 11.57 19.15 -0.88
C CYS A 35 11.23 20.41 -0.05
N CYS A 36 10.21 20.33 0.83
CA CYS A 36 9.79 21.47 1.65
C CYS A 36 10.76 21.77 2.81
N TYR A 37 11.31 20.73 3.44
CA TYR A 37 12.06 20.84 4.71
C TYR A 37 13.52 20.37 4.63
N GLY A 38 13.97 19.84 3.48
CA GLY A 38 15.35 19.39 3.26
C GLY A 38 16.27 20.49 2.70
N ASP A 39 17.31 20.09 1.97
CA ASP A 39 18.33 20.99 1.38
C ASP A 39 17.78 22.08 0.43
N TRP A 40 16.49 22.01 0.08
CA TRP A 40 15.77 22.96 -0.77
C TRP A 40 14.93 23.98 0.01
N CYS A 41 15.16 24.16 1.31
CA CYS A 41 14.45 25.14 2.15
C CYS A 41 14.41 26.57 1.55
N GLU A 42 15.48 26.99 0.86
CA GLU A 42 15.50 28.31 0.20
C GLU A 42 14.49 28.42 -0.96
N TRP A 43 14.20 27.32 -1.67
CA TRP A 43 13.18 27.30 -2.71
C TRP A 43 11.78 27.38 -2.12
N PHE A 44 11.51 26.60 -1.06
CA PHE A 44 10.22 26.64 -0.37
C PHE A 44 9.97 28.03 0.25
N ASP A 45 11.04 28.71 0.68
CA ASP A 45 10.90 30.07 1.16
C ASP A 45 10.57 31.08 0.05
N ALA A 46 11.16 30.91 -1.12
CA ALA A 46 11.04 31.81 -2.27
C ALA A 46 9.70 31.73 -3.04
N ILE A 47 9.01 30.59 -3.01
CA ILE A 47 7.74 30.36 -3.76
C ILE A 47 6.52 31.12 -3.20
N GLY A 48 6.66 31.76 -2.04
CA GLY A 48 5.61 32.58 -1.42
C GLY A 48 4.47 31.80 -0.77
N THR A 49 3.71 32.47 0.10
CA THR A 49 2.72 31.85 1.01
C THR A 49 1.64 31.04 0.29
N LYS A 50 1.09 31.55 -0.82
CA LYS A 50 0.04 30.85 -1.59
C LYS A 50 0.53 29.51 -2.18
N HIS A 51 1.79 29.43 -2.63
CA HIS A 51 2.32 28.19 -3.18
C HIS A 51 2.59 27.17 -2.07
N ARG A 52 3.04 27.64 -0.89
CA ARG A 52 3.18 26.80 0.30
C ARG A 52 1.84 26.22 0.77
N ASP A 53 0.79 27.03 0.79
CA ASP A 53 -0.56 26.57 1.16
C ASP A 53 -1.05 25.47 0.21
N ASN A 54 -0.82 25.62 -1.10
CA ASN A 54 -1.16 24.59 -2.08
C ASN A 54 -0.36 23.30 -1.88
N ILE A 55 0.95 23.41 -1.60
CA ILE A 55 1.79 22.24 -1.32
C ILE A 55 1.32 21.52 -0.06
N MET A 56 0.99 22.28 1.00
CA MET A 56 0.48 21.70 2.24
C MET A 56 -0.89 21.04 2.04
N TRP A 57 -1.74 21.61 1.17
CA TRP A 57 -2.99 20.99 0.77
C TRP A 57 -2.77 19.65 0.05
N ILE A 58 -1.83 19.57 -0.89
CA ILE A 58 -1.46 18.32 -1.57
C ILE A 58 -0.92 17.30 -0.56
N ALA A 59 -0.10 17.72 0.39
CA ALA A 59 0.41 16.83 1.43
C ALA A 59 -0.72 16.26 2.31
N ALA A 60 -1.71 17.09 2.65
CA ALA A 60 -2.87 16.67 3.43
C ALA A 60 -3.77 15.69 2.66
N ASP A 61 -3.94 15.91 1.36
CA ASP A 61 -4.69 15.02 0.47
C ASP A 61 -4.02 13.64 0.35
N LEU A 62 -2.71 13.62 0.07
CA LEU A 62 -1.92 12.38 0.03
C LEU A 62 -1.94 11.62 1.36
N ALA A 63 -1.90 12.33 2.50
CA ALA A 63 -2.00 11.70 3.82
C ALA A 63 -3.38 11.09 4.06
N THR A 64 -4.44 11.74 3.58
CA THR A 64 -5.82 11.23 3.69
C THR A 64 -5.98 9.96 2.88
N GLU A 65 -5.54 9.95 1.62
CA GLU A 65 -5.59 8.76 0.77
C GLU A 65 -4.76 7.60 1.35
N ALA A 66 -3.59 7.88 1.93
CA ALA A 66 -2.77 6.86 2.60
C ALA A 66 -3.49 6.23 3.81
N VAL A 67 -4.22 7.04 4.59
CA VAL A 67 -5.04 6.54 5.70
C VAL A 67 -6.14 5.62 5.18
N GLU A 68 -6.87 6.02 4.14
CA GLU A 68 -7.93 5.20 3.55
C GLU A 68 -7.41 3.86 3.03
N LEU A 69 -6.31 3.86 2.28
CA LEU A 69 -5.66 2.65 1.78
C LEU A 69 -5.18 1.74 2.92
N SER A 70 -4.65 2.31 4.00
CA SER A 70 -4.22 1.54 5.17
C SER A 70 -5.40 0.81 5.84
N GLN A 71 -6.57 1.45 5.92
CA GLN A 71 -7.78 0.83 6.47
C GLN A 71 -8.30 -0.30 5.57
N VAL A 72 -8.23 -0.15 4.25
CA VAL A 72 -8.59 -1.20 3.29
C VAL A 72 -7.68 -2.42 3.47
N LEU A 73 -6.37 -2.19 3.63
CA LEU A 73 -5.41 -3.27 3.86
C LEU A 73 -5.62 -3.97 5.19
N LEU A 74 -5.87 -3.23 6.27
CA LEU A 74 -6.16 -3.83 7.58
C LEU A 74 -7.38 -4.75 7.52
N LYS A 75 -8.47 -4.29 6.90
CA LYS A 75 -9.68 -5.11 6.68
C LYS A 75 -9.39 -6.36 5.84
N LYS A 76 -8.51 -6.27 4.85
CA LYS A 76 -8.09 -7.40 4.01
C LYS A 76 -7.29 -8.44 4.81
N VAL A 77 -6.45 -7.99 5.75
CA VAL A 77 -5.71 -8.87 6.67
C VAL A 77 -6.65 -9.59 7.63
N GLU A 78 -7.60 -8.86 8.23
CA GLU A 78 -8.63 -9.44 9.12
C GLU A 78 -9.47 -10.51 8.40
N ALA A 79 -9.92 -10.23 7.18
CA ALA A 79 -10.68 -11.18 6.37
C ALA A 79 -9.88 -12.44 5.98
N ALA A 80 -8.55 -12.30 5.78
CA ALA A 80 -7.69 -13.43 5.49
C ALA A 80 -7.51 -14.35 6.71
N ASP A 81 -7.44 -13.79 7.92
CA ASP A 81 -7.33 -14.55 9.18
C ASP A 81 -8.57 -15.40 9.46
N GLU A 82 -9.77 -14.82 9.26
CA GLU A 82 -11.04 -15.55 9.43
C GLU A 82 -11.19 -16.71 8.45
N SER A 83 -10.66 -16.57 7.21
CA SER A 83 -10.67 -17.65 6.22
C SER A 83 -9.71 -18.79 6.55
N GLY A 84 -8.63 -18.53 7.31
CA GLY A 84 -7.65 -19.52 7.73
C GLY A 84 -8.07 -20.37 8.93
N ALA A 85 -9.05 -19.92 9.72
CA ALA A 85 -9.56 -20.63 10.89
C ALA A 85 -10.55 -21.76 10.55
N GLN A 86 -11.19 -21.74 9.37
CA GLN A 86 -12.23 -22.71 8.99
C GLN A 86 -11.68 -24.07 8.51
N GLY A 87 -10.37 -24.19 8.31
CA GLY A 87 -9.71 -25.43 7.81
C GLY A 87 -9.17 -26.38 8.89
N ARG A 88 -9.34 -26.08 10.18
CA ARG A 88 -8.72 -26.84 11.30
C ARG A 88 -9.75 -27.46 12.26
N THR A 89 -10.86 -27.99 11.74
CA THR A 89 -11.79 -28.82 12.53
C THR A 89 -12.15 -30.10 11.80
N GLY A 90 -11.52 -31.20 12.22
CA GLY A 90 -11.63 -32.56 11.68
C GLY A 90 -10.21 -33.10 11.58
N GLU A 91 -9.69 -33.87 12.53
CA GLU A 91 -10.21 -35.15 13.02
C GLU A 91 -9.47 -35.49 14.33
N GLU A 92 -10.10 -35.27 15.48
CA GLU A 92 -9.65 -35.79 16.77
C GLU A 92 -10.73 -36.69 17.33
N GLY A 93 -10.44 -37.99 17.48
CA GLY A 93 -11.30 -38.89 18.25
C GLY A 93 -11.47 -40.32 17.74
N ARG A 94 -10.38 -41.09 17.60
CA ARG A 94 -10.44 -42.55 17.88
C ARG A 94 -9.25 -42.98 18.72
N GLY A 95 -9.28 -42.55 19.98
CA GLY A 95 -8.64 -43.31 21.06
C GLY A 95 -9.48 -44.54 21.35
N ALA A 96 -9.01 -45.71 20.92
CA ALA A 96 -9.49 -47.00 21.42
C ALA A 96 -8.26 -47.85 21.78
N CYS A 97 -7.73 -47.61 22.98
CA CYS A 97 -6.87 -48.57 23.66
C CYS A 97 -7.75 -49.25 24.72
N GLY A 98 -8.32 -50.40 24.36
CA GLY A 98 -8.95 -51.31 25.33
C GLY A 98 -7.90 -52.31 25.83
N PRO A 99 -7.86 -52.66 27.12
CA PRO A 99 -6.89 -53.62 27.64
C PRO A 99 -7.32 -55.04 27.29
N ALA A 100 -6.37 -55.86 26.82
CA ALA A 100 -6.53 -57.31 26.76
C ALA A 100 -6.16 -57.89 28.13
N LEU A 101 -7.17 -58.46 28.81
CA LEU A 101 -7.03 -59.37 29.95
C LEU A 101 -6.99 -60.81 29.43
#